data_AF-A0A5M6IS72-F1
#
_entry.id   AF-A0A5M6IS72-F1
#
_cell.length_a   1.000
_cell.length_b   1.000
_cell.length_c   1.000
_cell.angle_alpha   90.00
_cell.angle_beta   90.00
_cell.angle_gamma   90.00
#
_symmetry.space_group_name_H-M   'P 1'
#
loop_
_entity.id
_entity.type
_entity.pdbx_description
1 polymer ?
#
loop_
_entity_poly.entity_id
_entity_poly.type
_entity_poly.pdbx_seq_one_letter_code
_entity_poly.pdbx_strand_id
1 'polypeptide(L)'
;MSWPERLLAALLVALLAGCGDLPRPFMGNPGATARRLAQPPPARLAVAPPTTALLSDEAGSQLTRNLAEALQAQEVPAIAEKPGDGDWRLVTTAELREQQVVPVFTVQNPAGEDQGAAQGAPVPAAAWAQATPALLHEVATQAAPGIGSLLTRIEAARRQSDPNSLVNRPARVFFKGVAGAPGDGDTSLARQMRDQLPRLGPVVQDTQAGADYVLDGHVAAVPIAGKMTRVEIQWLINAPDGRELGRVLQLNEVPTGSLDGYWGDVAVVVVQEAAGGVNDVLIRQSGGRTSGG
;
A
#
# COMPACT_ATOMS: atom_id res chain seq x y z
N MET A 1 -48.21 43.74 49.84
CA MET A 1 -47.58 43.80 48.51
C MET A 1 -46.86 42.48 48.26
N SER A 2 -47.52 41.57 47.55
CA SER A 2 -47.06 40.22 47.22
C SER A 2 -46.21 40.25 45.95
N TRP A 3 -44.89 40.43 46.07
CA TRP A 3 -44.00 40.42 44.90
C TRP A 3 -42.51 40.15 45.23
N PRO A 4 -42.15 38.93 45.68
CA PRO A 4 -40.81 38.44 45.31
C PRO A 4 -40.77 37.01 44.76
N GLU A 5 -41.82 36.20 44.92
CA GLU A 5 -41.77 34.77 44.57
C GLU A 5 -41.81 34.51 43.06
N ARG A 6 -42.29 35.48 42.25
CA ARG A 6 -42.37 35.34 40.79
C ARG A 6 -41.06 35.61 40.04
N LEU A 7 -40.10 36.31 40.66
CA LEU A 7 -38.81 36.61 40.02
C LEU A 7 -37.82 35.44 40.14
N LEU A 8 -37.91 34.64 41.20
CA LEU A 8 -37.08 33.44 41.37
C LEU A 8 -37.48 32.30 40.42
N ALA A 9 -38.77 32.18 40.08
CA ALA A 9 -39.25 31.18 39.12
C ALA A 9 -38.83 31.50 37.67
N ALA A 10 -38.69 32.79 37.32
CA ALA A 10 -38.26 33.18 35.97
C ALA A 10 -36.76 32.98 35.74
N LEU A 11 -35.93 33.07 36.78
CA LEU A 11 -34.48 32.87 36.66
C LEU A 11 -34.09 31.38 36.52
N LEU A 12 -34.91 30.45 37.01
CA LEU A 12 -34.65 29.01 36.92
C LEU A 12 -34.97 28.39 35.55
N VAL A 13 -35.85 29.01 34.75
CA VAL A 13 -36.23 28.51 33.42
C VAL A 13 -35.21 28.91 32.33
N ALA A 14 -34.42 29.96 32.56
CA ALA A 14 -33.38 30.40 31.61
C ALA A 14 -32.11 29.53 31.60
N LEU A 15 -31.94 28.61 32.57
CA LEU A 15 -30.76 27.74 32.68
C LEU A 15 -30.90 26.39 31.94
N LEU A 16 -32.04 26.11 31.30
CA LEU A 16 -32.29 24.83 30.60
C LEU A 16 -32.20 24.91 29.07
N ALA A 17 -31.89 26.07 28.48
CA ALA A 17 -31.73 26.23 27.02
C ALA A 17 -30.27 26.09 26.55
N GLY A 18 -29.51 25.18 27.18
CA GLY A 18 -28.08 24.96 26.94
C GLY A 18 -27.73 23.59 26.37
N CYS A 19 -28.60 22.97 25.56
CA CYS A 19 -28.17 21.87 24.70
C CYS A 19 -27.39 22.46 23.52
N GLY A 20 -26.11 22.76 23.75
CA GLY A 20 -25.18 23.03 22.65
C GLY A 20 -25.06 21.80 21.75
N ASP A 21 -25.14 22.00 20.44
CA ASP A 21 -24.81 20.96 19.47
C ASP A 21 -23.38 20.48 19.78
N LEU A 22 -23.24 19.22 20.20
CA LEU A 22 -21.90 18.64 20.34
C LEU A 22 -21.19 18.77 19.00
N PRO A 23 -19.89 19.16 18.96
CA PRO A 23 -19.12 19.06 17.74
C PRO A 23 -19.25 17.61 17.27
N ARG A 24 -19.79 17.42 16.06
CA ARG A 24 -19.90 16.12 15.39
C ARG A 24 -18.67 15.97 14.50
N PRO A 25 -17.51 15.52 15.01
CA PRO A 25 -16.28 15.40 14.21
C PRO A 25 -16.38 14.40 13.04
N PHE A 26 -17.52 13.71 12.89
CA PHE A 26 -17.77 12.73 11.84
C PHE A 26 -18.93 13.09 10.90
N MET A 27 -19.54 14.27 11.02
CA MET A 27 -20.45 14.80 9.97
C MET A 27 -19.63 15.59 8.95
N GLY A 28 -19.00 14.86 8.04
CA GLY A 28 -18.20 15.39 6.95
C GLY A 28 -17.53 14.23 6.23
N ASN A 29 -17.76 14.16 4.92
CA ASN A 29 -17.21 13.22 3.94
C ASN A 29 -16.29 12.13 4.55
N PRO A 30 -16.83 10.95 4.92
CA PRO A 30 -16.04 9.89 5.56
C PRO A 30 -14.98 9.33 4.61
N GLY A 31 -14.87 9.82 3.37
CA GLY A 31 -13.97 9.36 2.33
C GLY A 31 -12.57 8.98 2.81
N ALA A 32 -11.92 9.73 3.70
CA ALA A 32 -10.57 9.39 4.17
C ALA A 32 -10.52 8.39 5.35
N THR A 33 -11.56 8.34 6.19
CA THR A 33 -11.64 7.45 7.36
C THR A 33 -12.30 6.11 6.99
N ALA A 34 -13.38 6.14 6.21
CA ALA A 34 -13.99 4.96 5.61
C ALA A 34 -13.02 4.25 4.65
N ARG A 35 -12.17 4.96 3.88
CA ARG A 35 -11.09 4.32 3.09
C ARG A 35 -10.01 3.69 3.96
N ARG A 36 -9.67 4.27 5.10
CA ARG A 36 -8.73 3.68 6.08
C ARG A 36 -9.31 2.45 6.79
N LEU A 37 -10.62 2.44 7.04
CA LEU A 37 -11.33 1.29 7.61
C LEU A 37 -11.63 0.20 6.55
N ALA A 38 -11.73 0.57 5.28
CA ALA A 38 -11.91 -0.35 4.15
C ALA A 38 -10.58 -0.91 3.61
N GLN A 39 -9.44 -0.40 4.07
CA GLN A 39 -8.17 -1.08 3.83
C GLN A 39 -8.20 -2.38 4.63
N PRO A 40 -8.06 -3.54 3.96
CA PRO A 40 -7.94 -4.81 4.67
C PRO A 40 -6.82 -4.66 5.70
N PRO A 41 -7.00 -5.16 6.93
CA PRO A 41 -5.90 -5.22 7.87
C PRO A 41 -4.71 -5.90 7.18
N PRO A 42 -3.46 -5.52 7.53
CA PRO A 42 -2.29 -6.20 6.99
C PRO A 42 -2.45 -7.71 7.21
N ALA A 43 -2.07 -8.49 6.19
CA ALA A 43 -2.21 -9.93 6.21
C ALA A 43 -1.51 -10.49 7.47
N ARG A 44 -2.31 -11.02 8.40
CA ARG A 44 -1.83 -11.66 9.63
C ARG A 44 -1.71 -13.16 9.42
N LEU A 45 -0.82 -13.79 10.17
CA LEU A 45 -0.61 -15.23 10.16
C LEU A 45 -1.32 -15.88 11.35
N ALA A 46 -2.44 -16.55 11.10
CA ALA A 46 -3.12 -17.35 12.11
C ALA A 46 -2.37 -18.68 12.31
N VAL A 47 -1.87 -18.92 13.52
CA VAL A 47 -1.26 -20.19 13.92
C VAL A 47 -2.37 -21.10 14.42
N ALA A 48 -2.64 -22.17 13.67
CA ALA A 48 -3.68 -23.12 14.02
C ALA A 48 -3.13 -24.20 14.96
N PRO A 49 -3.94 -24.69 15.91
CA PRO A 49 -3.62 -25.89 16.68
C PRO A 49 -3.26 -27.07 15.76
N PRO A 50 -2.16 -27.79 16.02
CA PRO A 50 -1.78 -28.93 15.21
C PRO A 50 -2.81 -30.06 15.35
N THR A 51 -3.29 -30.59 14.24
CA THR A 51 -4.20 -31.75 14.21
C THR A 51 -3.46 -33.07 13.97
N THR A 52 -2.23 -33.01 13.43
CA THR A 52 -1.44 -34.18 13.01
C THR A 52 0.03 -34.04 13.40
N ALA A 53 0.30 -33.49 14.60
CA ALA A 53 1.66 -33.32 15.11
C ALA A 53 2.08 -34.36 16.16
N LEU A 54 1.35 -35.45 16.32
CA LEU A 54 1.65 -36.49 17.33
C LEU A 54 1.73 -35.92 18.77
N LEU A 55 0.93 -34.89 19.05
CA LEU A 55 0.81 -34.22 20.35
C LEU A 55 -0.62 -34.36 20.89
N SER A 56 -0.79 -34.25 22.21
CA SER A 56 -2.11 -34.04 22.80
C SER A 56 -2.65 -32.64 22.47
N ASP A 57 -3.96 -32.43 22.58
CA ASP A 57 -4.58 -31.13 22.30
C ASP A 57 -4.02 -30.00 23.17
N GLU A 58 -3.69 -30.29 24.43
CA GLU A 58 -3.09 -29.31 25.35
C GLU A 58 -1.67 -28.94 24.90
N ALA A 59 -0.83 -29.93 24.61
CA ALA A 59 0.52 -29.70 24.11
C ALA A 59 0.52 -28.99 22.75
N GLY A 60 -0.41 -29.35 21.86
CA GLY A 60 -0.61 -28.69 20.58
C GLY A 60 -1.01 -27.22 20.74
N SER A 61 -1.94 -26.93 21.65
CA SER A 61 -2.36 -25.56 21.97
C SER A 61 -1.22 -24.73 22.57
N GLN A 62 -0.40 -25.35 23.42
CA GLN A 62 0.79 -24.70 23.97
C GLN A 62 1.84 -24.40 22.89
N LEU A 63 2.13 -25.36 22.01
CA LEU A 63 3.04 -25.13 20.87
C LEU A 63 2.54 -24.00 19.96
N THR A 64 1.23 -23.92 19.73
CA THR A 64 0.59 -22.86 18.94
C THR A 64 0.86 -21.47 19.51
N ARG A 65 0.67 -21.30 20.83
CA ARG A 65 0.97 -20.03 21.53
C ARG A 65 2.45 -19.68 21.43
N ASN A 66 3.32 -20.64 21.71
CA ASN A 66 4.77 -20.44 21.65
C ASN A 66 5.23 -20.04 20.23
N LEU A 67 4.65 -20.65 19.18
CA LEU A 67 4.95 -20.30 17.79
C LEU A 67 4.51 -18.88 17.46
N ALA A 68 3.30 -18.47 17.85
CA ALA A 68 2.84 -17.11 17.63
C ALA A 68 3.74 -16.08 18.32
N GLU A 69 4.11 -16.32 19.58
CA GLU A 69 5.04 -15.46 20.33
C GLU A 69 6.43 -15.40 19.69
N ALA A 70 7.00 -16.54 19.30
CA ALA A 70 8.31 -16.60 18.66
C ALA A 70 8.33 -15.90 17.29
N LEU A 71 7.22 -15.99 16.53
CA LEU A 71 7.07 -15.29 15.25
C LEU A 71 6.90 -13.78 15.42
N GLN A 72 6.15 -13.34 16.43
CA GLN A 72 6.05 -11.92 16.78
C GLN A 72 7.41 -11.33 17.16
N ALA A 73 8.26 -12.10 17.86
CA ALA A 73 9.64 -11.69 18.15
C ALA A 73 10.52 -11.55 16.90
N GLN A 74 10.11 -12.14 15.76
CA GLN A 74 10.71 -11.99 14.44
C GLN A 74 9.97 -10.95 13.57
N GLU A 75 9.17 -10.07 14.20
CA GLU A 75 8.35 -9.05 13.53
C GLU A 75 7.31 -9.62 12.55
N VAL A 76 6.99 -10.91 12.65
CA VAL A 76 5.90 -11.54 11.88
C VAL A 76 4.59 -11.36 12.66
N PRO A 77 3.55 -10.74 12.08
CA PRO A 77 2.26 -10.51 12.75
C PRO A 77 1.47 -11.82 12.87
N ALA A 78 1.86 -12.68 13.80
CA ALA A 78 1.27 -14.00 14.04
C ALA A 78 0.33 -14.00 15.25
N ILE A 79 -0.75 -14.78 15.20
CA ILE A 79 -1.72 -14.91 16.29
C ILE A 79 -2.14 -16.36 16.50
N ALA A 80 -2.18 -16.83 17.76
CA ALA A 80 -2.58 -18.18 18.14
C ALA A 80 -4.11 -18.31 18.25
N GLU A 81 -4.81 -18.16 17.12
CA GLU A 81 -6.27 -18.19 17.05
C GLU A 81 -6.75 -19.00 15.84
N LYS A 82 -8.05 -19.32 15.84
CA LYS A 82 -8.69 -19.89 14.67
C LYS A 82 -8.60 -18.89 13.50
N PRO A 83 -8.13 -19.32 12.31
CA PRO A 83 -8.09 -18.46 11.13
C PRO A 83 -9.48 -17.93 10.75
N GLY A 84 -9.58 -16.62 10.52
CA GLY A 84 -10.73 -15.95 9.93
C GLY A 84 -10.70 -15.98 8.39
N ASP A 85 -11.73 -15.39 7.80
CA ASP A 85 -11.80 -15.20 6.34
C ASP A 85 -10.74 -14.19 5.90
N GLY A 86 -9.88 -14.59 4.97
CA GLY A 86 -8.76 -13.76 4.51
C GLY A 86 -7.43 -13.95 5.26
N ASP A 87 -7.41 -14.76 6.33
CA ASP A 87 -6.18 -15.01 7.09
C ASP A 87 -5.27 -16.02 6.39
N TRP A 88 -3.98 -15.73 6.40
CA TRP A 88 -2.95 -16.73 6.12
C TRP A 88 -2.83 -17.67 7.32
N ARG A 89 -2.44 -18.92 7.07
CA ARG A 89 -2.47 -19.96 8.11
C ARG A 89 -1.12 -20.63 8.22
N LEU A 90 -0.65 -20.83 9.46
CA LEU A 90 0.45 -21.73 9.75
C LEU A 90 -0.14 -23.04 10.27
N VAL A 91 0.06 -24.12 9.52
CA VAL A 91 -0.38 -25.46 9.87
C VAL A 91 0.84 -26.27 10.31
N THR A 92 0.74 -26.84 11.51
CA THR A 92 1.80 -27.67 12.09
C THR A 92 1.42 -29.13 11.98
N THR A 93 2.28 -29.91 11.34
CA THR A 93 2.23 -31.38 11.29
C THR A 93 3.53 -31.94 11.84
N ALA A 94 3.64 -33.25 12.06
CA ALA A 94 4.89 -33.88 12.44
C ALA A 94 5.04 -35.27 11.84
N GLU A 95 6.26 -35.59 11.41
CA GLU A 95 6.61 -36.88 10.84
C GLU A 95 7.52 -37.65 11.79
N LEU A 96 7.19 -38.90 12.06
CA LEU A 96 8.10 -39.83 12.74
C LEU A 96 9.10 -40.41 11.72
N ARG A 97 10.38 -40.11 11.90
CA ARG A 97 11.50 -40.65 11.13
C ARG A 97 12.40 -41.44 12.07
N GLU A 98 12.37 -42.77 11.95
CA GLU A 98 13.08 -43.67 12.86
C GLU A 98 12.69 -43.44 14.32
N GLN A 99 13.57 -42.82 15.12
CA GLN A 99 13.35 -42.51 16.54
C GLN A 99 13.19 -41.00 16.79
N GLN A 100 13.01 -40.20 15.73
CA GLN A 100 12.97 -38.74 15.76
C GLN A 100 11.63 -38.27 15.20
N VAL A 101 11.01 -37.28 15.83
CA VAL A 101 9.85 -36.55 15.32
C VAL A 101 10.35 -35.24 14.72
N VAL A 102 9.99 -35.00 13.46
CA VAL A 102 10.33 -33.78 12.73
C VAL A 102 9.04 -32.98 12.51
N PRO A 103 8.84 -31.83 13.19
CA PRO A 103 7.70 -30.97 12.92
C PRO A 103 7.86 -30.28 11.57
N VAL A 104 6.75 -30.15 10.84
CA VAL A 104 6.67 -29.48 9.55
C VAL A 104 5.64 -28.36 9.66
N PHE A 105 6.09 -27.15 9.32
CA PHE A 105 5.31 -25.92 9.40
C PHE A 105 4.95 -25.46 7.99
N THR A 106 3.71 -25.65 7.58
CA THR A 106 3.20 -25.31 6.26
C THR A 106 2.46 -23.98 6.31
N VAL A 107 2.84 -23.07 5.42
CA VAL A 107 2.14 -21.80 5.24
C VAL A 107 1.07 -21.98 4.18
N GLN A 108 -0.18 -21.67 4.51
CA GLN A 108 -1.31 -21.69 3.59
C GLN A 108 -1.83 -20.28 3.33
N ASN A 109 -2.27 -20.05 2.10
CA ASN A 109 -2.96 -18.82 1.73
C ASN A 109 -4.42 -18.82 2.26
N PRO A 110 -5.16 -17.70 2.11
CA PRO A 110 -6.55 -17.63 2.56
C PRO A 110 -7.52 -18.62 1.87
N ALA A 111 -7.16 -19.14 0.69
CA ALA A 111 -7.92 -20.18 0.00
C ALA A 111 -7.64 -21.59 0.55
N GLY A 112 -6.67 -21.73 1.48
CA GLY A 112 -6.26 -23.01 2.06
C GLY A 112 -5.22 -23.77 1.24
N GLU A 113 -4.60 -23.12 0.25
CA GLU A 113 -3.57 -23.75 -0.59
C GLU A 113 -2.19 -23.61 0.04
N ASP A 114 -1.43 -24.70 0.06
CA ASP A 114 -0.05 -24.73 0.55
C ASP A 114 0.88 -23.86 -0.31
N GLN A 115 1.55 -22.89 0.31
CA GLN A 115 2.48 -21.97 -0.35
C GLN A 115 3.95 -22.35 -0.11
N GLY A 116 4.18 -23.25 0.84
CA GLY A 116 5.48 -23.81 1.15
C GLY A 116 5.56 -24.28 2.60
N ALA A 117 6.63 -25.02 2.91
CA ALA A 117 6.83 -25.59 4.23
C ALA A 117 8.28 -25.41 4.71
N ALA A 118 8.44 -25.33 6.04
CA ALA A 118 9.71 -25.35 6.74
C ALA A 118 9.73 -26.55 7.70
N GLN A 119 10.84 -27.27 7.74
CA GLN A 119 11.06 -28.33 8.73
C GLN A 119 11.68 -27.73 9.98
N GLY A 120 11.18 -28.14 11.15
CA GLY A 120 11.85 -27.85 12.43
C GLY A 120 12.99 -28.82 12.70
N ALA A 121 13.68 -28.58 13.81
CA ALA A 121 14.72 -29.48 14.28
C ALA A 121 14.12 -30.86 14.64
N PRO A 122 14.80 -31.97 14.33
CA PRO A 122 14.41 -33.29 14.79
C PRO A 122 14.43 -33.38 16.33
N VAL A 123 13.38 -33.94 16.92
CA VAL A 123 13.25 -34.13 18.37
C VAL A 123 13.13 -35.63 18.66
N PRO A 124 13.85 -36.19 19.65
CA PRO A 124 13.68 -37.60 20.03
C PRO A 124 12.21 -37.93 20.32
N ALA A 125 11.68 -39.03 19.76
CA ALA A 125 10.27 -39.37 19.86
C ALA A 125 9.76 -39.49 21.31
N ALA A 126 10.60 -39.99 22.22
CA ALA A 126 10.28 -40.06 23.64
C ALA A 126 10.14 -38.66 24.28
N ALA A 127 10.97 -37.70 23.89
CA ALA A 127 10.88 -36.32 24.37
C ALA A 127 9.66 -35.60 23.77
N TRP A 128 9.41 -35.80 22.47
CA TRP A 128 8.23 -35.26 21.79
C TRP A 128 6.93 -35.75 22.43
N ALA A 129 6.86 -37.04 22.78
CA ALA A 129 5.70 -37.62 23.46
C ALA A 129 5.49 -37.07 24.88
N GLN A 130 6.57 -36.68 25.58
CA GLN A 130 6.47 -36.01 26.89
C GLN A 130 6.02 -34.55 26.76
N ALA A 131 6.33 -33.89 25.63
CA ALA A 131 5.89 -32.55 25.28
C ALA A 131 6.04 -31.53 26.41
N THR A 132 7.20 -31.50 27.08
CA THR A 132 7.39 -30.60 28.22
C THR A 132 7.27 -29.13 27.79
N PRO A 133 6.79 -28.23 28.67
CA PRO A 133 6.67 -26.80 28.36
C PRO A 133 7.96 -26.17 27.79
N ALA A 134 9.11 -26.55 28.35
CA ALA A 134 10.41 -26.08 27.91
C ALA A 134 10.75 -26.57 26.49
N LEU A 135 10.50 -27.85 26.19
CA LEU A 135 10.72 -28.42 24.86
C LEU A 135 9.85 -27.72 23.80
N LEU A 136 8.56 -27.53 24.08
CA LEU A 136 7.65 -26.88 23.13
C LEU A 136 8.03 -25.42 22.87
N HIS A 137 8.54 -24.73 23.89
CA HIS A 137 9.04 -23.36 23.72
C HIS A 137 10.33 -23.32 22.88
N GLU A 138 11.25 -24.25 23.12
CA GLU A 138 12.48 -24.39 22.34
C GLU A 138 12.19 -24.69 20.86
N VAL A 139 11.30 -25.65 20.58
CA VAL A 139 10.88 -26.00 19.22
C VAL A 139 10.32 -24.78 18.48
N ALA A 140 9.45 -24.01 19.13
CA ALA A 140 8.89 -22.80 18.53
C ALA A 140 9.97 -21.73 18.26
N THR A 141 10.85 -21.50 19.22
CA THR A 141 11.93 -20.51 19.12
C THR A 141 12.91 -20.85 18.00
N GLN A 142 13.27 -22.13 17.86
CA GLN A 142 14.16 -22.61 16.80
C GLN A 142 13.49 -22.57 15.41
N ALA A 143 12.18 -22.82 15.33
CA ALA A 143 11.45 -22.82 14.07
C ALA A 143 11.20 -21.42 13.50
N ALA A 144 11.02 -20.40 14.36
CA ALA A 144 10.56 -19.08 13.95
C ALA A 144 11.43 -18.40 12.85
N PRO A 145 12.78 -18.39 12.92
CA PRO A 145 13.59 -17.81 11.84
C PRO A 145 13.42 -18.50 10.48
N GLY A 146 13.26 -19.83 10.49
CA GLY A 146 13.02 -20.62 9.28
C GLY A 146 11.66 -20.32 8.65
N ILE A 147 10.62 -20.15 9.48
CA ILE A 147 9.27 -19.76 9.04
C ILE A 147 9.28 -18.32 8.50
N GLY A 148 9.95 -17.37 9.18
CA GLY A 148 10.09 -15.99 8.69
C GLY A 148 10.78 -15.91 7.32
N SER A 149 11.84 -16.70 7.13
CA SER A 149 12.54 -16.82 5.84
C SER A 149 11.65 -17.45 4.75
N LEU A 150 10.81 -18.42 5.10
CA LEU A 150 9.81 -18.99 4.19
C LEU A 150 8.79 -17.94 3.76
N LEU A 151 8.22 -17.18 4.69
CA LEU A 151 7.24 -16.11 4.41
C LEU A 151 7.84 -15.05 3.47
N THR A 152 9.08 -14.64 3.72
CA THR A 152 9.79 -13.67 2.86
C THR A 152 9.92 -14.19 1.42
N ARG A 153 10.23 -15.48 1.23
CA ARG A 153 10.30 -16.11 -0.10
C ARG A 153 8.93 -16.19 -0.77
N ILE A 154 7.89 -16.54 -0.02
CA ILE A 154 6.50 -16.57 -0.53
C ILE A 154 6.09 -15.18 -1.01
N GLU A 155 6.36 -14.13 -0.23
CA GLU A 155 6.05 -12.75 -0.61
C GLU A 155 6.83 -12.28 -1.84
N ALA A 156 8.11 -12.66 -1.94
CA ALA A 156 8.91 -12.38 -3.12
C ALA A 156 8.34 -13.08 -4.37
N ALA A 157 8.00 -14.37 -4.26
CA ALA A 157 7.39 -15.14 -5.34
C ALA A 157 6.03 -14.56 -5.75
N ARG A 158 5.17 -14.18 -4.79
CA ARG A 158 3.86 -13.58 -5.05
C ARG A 158 3.98 -12.24 -5.77
N ARG A 159 4.93 -11.38 -5.37
CA ARG A 159 5.21 -10.12 -6.07
C ARG A 159 5.70 -10.34 -7.50
N GLN A 160 6.46 -11.40 -7.73
CA GLN A 160 6.95 -11.79 -9.04
C GLN A 160 5.86 -12.42 -9.92
N SER A 161 4.84 -13.07 -9.34
CA SER A 161 3.77 -13.75 -10.09
C SER A 161 2.48 -12.94 -10.24
N ASP A 162 2.34 -11.80 -9.57
CA ASP A 162 1.14 -10.96 -9.66
C ASP A 162 1.04 -10.29 -11.06
N PRO A 163 0.00 -10.59 -11.88
CA PRO A 163 -0.21 -9.99 -13.20
C PRO A 163 -0.46 -8.48 -13.16
N ASN A 164 -0.85 -7.94 -12.00
CA ASN A 164 -1.04 -6.51 -11.77
C ASN A 164 0.21 -5.85 -11.16
N SER A 165 1.24 -6.62 -10.85
CA SER A 165 2.53 -6.07 -10.47
C SER A 165 3.17 -5.37 -11.66
N LEU A 166 3.35 -4.06 -11.51
CA LEU A 166 4.08 -3.20 -12.44
C LEU A 166 5.56 -3.59 -12.61
N VAL A 167 6.03 -4.58 -11.84
CA VAL A 167 7.37 -5.18 -11.97
C VAL A 167 7.49 -6.02 -13.25
N ASN A 168 6.41 -6.64 -13.72
CA ASN A 168 6.45 -7.60 -14.84
C ASN A 168 5.77 -7.10 -16.13
N ARG A 169 5.17 -5.90 -16.10
CA ARG A 169 4.56 -5.30 -17.29
C ARG A 169 4.79 -3.79 -17.31
N PRO A 170 4.89 -3.18 -18.50
CA PRO A 170 4.92 -1.73 -18.61
C PRO A 170 3.74 -1.08 -17.88
N ALA A 171 4.00 0.04 -17.20
CA ALA A 171 2.97 0.88 -16.61
C ALA A 171 2.05 1.41 -17.71
N ARG A 172 0.73 1.29 -17.52
CA ARG A 172 -0.27 1.85 -18.42
C ARG A 172 -0.68 3.23 -17.93
N VAL A 173 -0.39 4.25 -18.71
CA VAL A 173 -0.65 5.65 -18.39
C VAL A 173 -1.78 6.16 -19.26
N PHE A 174 -2.92 6.48 -18.65
CA PHE A 174 -3.94 7.25 -19.33
C PHE A 174 -3.53 8.71 -19.38
N PHE A 175 -3.27 9.23 -20.58
CA PHE A 175 -2.85 10.61 -20.76
C PHE A 175 -4.02 11.50 -21.20
N LYS A 176 -4.49 12.37 -20.29
CA LYS A 176 -5.62 13.27 -20.52
C LYS A 176 -5.31 14.39 -21.52
N GLY A 177 -4.03 14.69 -21.74
CA GLY A 177 -3.57 15.80 -22.56
C GLY A 177 -2.99 16.94 -21.73
N VAL A 178 -2.90 18.11 -22.37
CA VAL A 178 -2.36 19.35 -21.80
C VAL A 178 -3.40 20.45 -21.93
N ALA A 179 -3.48 21.33 -20.94
CA ALA A 179 -4.38 22.48 -20.95
C ALA A 179 -3.68 23.77 -20.48
N GLY A 180 -3.99 24.87 -21.15
CA GLY A 180 -3.66 26.23 -20.70
C GLY A 180 -2.43 26.84 -21.39
N ALA A 181 -1.78 26.13 -22.32
CA ALA A 181 -0.66 26.68 -23.05
C ALA A 181 -1.12 27.68 -24.11
N PRO A 182 -0.39 28.79 -24.31
CA PRO A 182 -0.66 29.73 -25.40
C PRO A 182 -0.34 29.11 -26.76
N GLY A 183 -0.83 29.75 -27.83
CA GLY A 183 -0.59 29.30 -29.20
C GLY A 183 -1.09 27.88 -29.46
N ASP A 184 -0.24 27.04 -30.07
CA ASP A 184 -0.53 25.62 -30.29
C ASP A 184 0.03 24.69 -29.19
N GLY A 185 0.46 25.26 -28.06
CA GLY A 185 1.24 24.58 -27.02
C GLY A 185 0.58 23.34 -26.45
N ASP A 186 -0.75 23.34 -26.23
CA ASP A 186 -1.46 22.18 -25.67
C ASP A 186 -1.34 20.97 -26.59
N THR A 187 -1.48 21.20 -27.90
CA THR A 187 -1.38 20.14 -28.92
C THR A 187 0.07 19.71 -29.13
N SER A 188 1.00 20.66 -29.15
CA SER A 188 2.43 20.41 -29.35
C SER A 188 3.03 19.61 -28.19
N LEU A 189 2.78 20.03 -26.93
CA LEU A 189 3.23 19.31 -25.73
C LEU A 189 2.57 17.94 -25.62
N ALA A 190 1.27 17.83 -25.88
CA ALA A 190 0.57 16.54 -25.82
C ALA A 190 1.09 15.55 -26.86
N ARG A 191 1.41 16.03 -28.07
CA ARG A 191 1.99 15.19 -29.13
C ARG A 191 3.38 14.69 -28.74
N GLN A 192 4.24 15.59 -28.25
CA GLN A 192 5.58 15.21 -27.82
C GLN A 192 5.54 14.25 -26.63
N MET A 193 4.64 14.44 -25.66
CA MET A 193 4.53 13.55 -24.50
C MET A 193 4.11 12.13 -24.91
N ARG A 194 3.21 12.01 -25.89
CA ARG A 194 2.82 10.71 -26.47
C ARG A 194 3.97 10.03 -27.24
N ASP A 195 4.92 10.78 -27.80
CA ASP A 195 6.08 10.22 -28.48
C ASP A 195 7.22 9.86 -27.51
N GLN A 196 7.45 10.68 -26.49
CA GLN A 196 8.62 10.56 -25.61
C GLN A 196 8.40 9.58 -24.46
N LEU A 197 7.25 9.62 -23.79
CA LEU A 197 7.01 8.78 -22.61
C LEU A 197 7.10 7.26 -22.92
N PRO A 198 6.58 6.75 -24.06
CA PRO A 198 6.72 5.33 -24.38
C PRO A 198 8.15 4.85 -24.62
N ARG A 199 9.06 5.75 -25.03
CA ARG A 199 10.48 5.41 -25.22
C ARG A 199 11.17 5.08 -23.90
N LEU A 200 10.58 5.50 -22.78
CA LEU A 200 11.07 5.24 -21.42
C LEU A 200 10.46 3.97 -20.79
N GLY A 201 9.56 3.29 -21.50
CA GLY A 201 8.94 2.03 -21.06
C GLY A 201 7.42 2.06 -20.91
N PRO A 202 6.78 3.07 -20.31
CA PRO A 202 5.33 3.10 -20.10
C PRO A 202 4.51 3.00 -21.39
N VAL A 203 3.35 2.36 -21.33
CA VAL A 203 2.37 2.36 -22.42
C VAL A 203 1.40 3.52 -22.20
N VAL A 204 1.36 4.45 -23.15
CA VAL A 204 0.40 5.56 -23.13
C VAL A 204 -0.88 5.15 -23.85
N GLN A 205 -2.02 5.41 -23.22
CA GLN A 205 -3.35 5.08 -23.75
C GLN A 205 -4.30 6.27 -23.63
N ASP A 206 -5.35 6.28 -24.47
CA ASP A 206 -6.35 7.36 -24.51
C ASP A 206 -7.61 7.05 -23.69
N THR A 207 -7.66 5.92 -22.99
CA THR A 207 -8.78 5.56 -22.10
C THR A 207 -8.31 5.31 -20.68
N GLN A 208 -9.08 5.72 -19.68
CA GLN A 208 -8.77 5.44 -18.28
C GLN A 208 -8.97 3.95 -17.90
N ALA A 209 -9.80 3.22 -18.65
CA ALA A 209 -10.05 1.80 -18.37
C ALA A 209 -8.74 0.99 -18.42
N GLY A 210 -8.43 0.30 -17.32
CA GLY A 210 -7.20 -0.50 -17.20
C GLY A 210 -5.90 0.31 -17.13
N ALA A 211 -5.98 1.61 -16.87
CA ALA A 211 -4.80 2.44 -16.60
C ALA A 211 -4.33 2.24 -15.16
N ASP A 212 -3.02 2.19 -14.97
CA ASP A 212 -2.38 2.16 -13.65
C ASP A 212 -2.19 3.58 -13.10
N TYR A 213 -2.06 4.55 -14.01
CA TYR A 213 -1.83 5.96 -13.71
C TYR A 213 -2.60 6.86 -14.65
N VAL A 214 -2.92 8.06 -14.18
CA VAL A 214 -3.51 9.14 -14.97
C VAL A 214 -2.52 10.30 -14.99
N LEU A 215 -2.19 10.76 -16.19
CA LEU A 215 -1.29 11.90 -16.42
C LEU A 215 -2.09 13.06 -17.02
N ASP A 216 -1.93 14.24 -16.44
CA ASP A 216 -2.46 15.50 -16.98
C ASP A 216 -1.41 16.61 -16.92
N GLY A 217 -1.35 17.43 -17.98
CA GLY A 217 -0.45 18.57 -18.10
C GLY A 217 -1.20 19.89 -17.97
N HIS A 218 -0.66 20.80 -17.17
CA HIS A 218 -1.20 22.13 -16.97
C HIS A 218 -0.13 23.17 -17.23
N VAL A 219 -0.46 24.18 -18.03
CA VAL A 219 0.44 25.29 -18.34
C VAL A 219 -0.19 26.59 -17.85
N ALA A 220 0.61 27.40 -17.16
CA ALA A 220 0.26 28.75 -16.77
C ALA A 220 1.32 29.72 -17.29
N ALA A 221 0.90 30.73 -18.04
CA ALA A 221 1.77 31.79 -18.53
C ALA A 221 1.34 33.13 -17.91
N VAL A 222 2.23 33.76 -17.14
CA VAL A 222 1.95 35.01 -16.43
C VAL A 222 2.98 36.07 -16.85
N PRO A 223 2.55 37.21 -17.41
CA PRO A 223 3.45 38.33 -17.68
C PRO A 223 4.11 38.84 -16.38
N ILE A 224 5.40 39.13 -16.44
CA ILE A 224 6.21 39.69 -15.36
C ILE A 224 6.92 40.98 -15.81
N ALA A 225 7.62 41.64 -14.89
CA ALA A 225 8.34 42.87 -15.19
C ALA A 225 9.40 42.65 -16.30
N GLY A 226 9.67 43.69 -17.10
CA GLY A 226 10.74 43.65 -18.11
C GLY A 226 10.37 43.02 -19.45
N LYS A 227 9.08 42.98 -19.84
CA LYS A 227 8.58 42.33 -21.08
C LYS A 227 8.92 40.84 -21.14
N MET A 228 8.88 40.20 -19.98
CA MET A 228 9.09 38.78 -19.81
C MET A 228 7.77 38.13 -19.40
N THR A 229 7.63 36.86 -19.69
CA THR A 229 6.52 36.00 -19.30
C THR A 229 7.08 34.80 -18.59
N ARG A 230 6.60 34.55 -17.37
CA ARG A 230 6.91 33.34 -16.62
C ARG A 230 5.95 32.24 -17.01
N VAL A 231 6.49 31.12 -17.44
CA VAL A 231 5.76 29.93 -17.88
C VAL A 231 6.02 28.82 -16.88
N GLU A 232 4.94 28.36 -16.25
CA GLU A 232 4.92 27.21 -15.36
C GLU A 232 4.25 26.05 -16.09
N ILE A 233 4.95 24.91 -16.18
CA ILE A 233 4.44 23.68 -16.77
C ILE A 233 4.45 22.62 -15.69
N GLN A 234 3.27 22.06 -15.44
CA GLN A 234 3.02 21.15 -14.35
C GLN A 234 2.42 19.86 -14.89
N TRP A 235 3.09 18.74 -14.61
CA TRP A 235 2.61 17.41 -14.94
C TRP A 235 2.17 16.72 -13.66
N LEU A 236 0.90 16.37 -13.58
CA LEU A 236 0.29 15.70 -12.43
C LEU A 236 0.16 14.21 -12.72
N ILE A 237 0.66 13.39 -11.80
CA ILE A 237 0.53 11.94 -11.85
C ILE A 237 -0.43 11.53 -10.75
N ASN A 238 -1.57 10.99 -11.15
CA ASN A 238 -2.66 10.59 -10.28
C ASN A 238 -2.88 9.08 -10.36
N ALA A 239 -3.34 8.48 -9.27
CA ALA A 239 -3.93 7.15 -9.30
C ALA A 239 -5.29 7.22 -10.03
N PRO A 240 -5.82 6.09 -10.54
CA PRO A 240 -7.11 6.04 -11.21
C PRO A 240 -8.28 6.49 -10.31
N ASP A 241 -8.12 6.44 -8.99
CA ASP A 241 -9.08 6.92 -7.99
C ASP A 241 -8.99 8.45 -7.73
N GLY A 242 -8.11 9.16 -8.43
CA GLY A 242 -7.91 10.60 -8.34
C GLY A 242 -6.94 11.06 -7.25
N ARG A 243 -6.27 10.14 -6.54
CA ARG A 243 -5.24 10.51 -5.56
C ARG A 243 -3.96 10.95 -6.26
N GLU A 244 -3.42 12.11 -5.89
CA GLU A 244 -2.11 12.58 -6.37
C GLU A 244 -0.99 11.67 -5.85
N LEU A 245 -0.17 11.17 -6.77
CA LEU A 245 0.98 10.30 -6.51
C LEU A 245 2.31 11.04 -6.66
N GLY A 246 2.30 12.14 -7.41
CA GLY A 246 3.44 13.01 -7.60
C GLY A 246 3.20 14.03 -8.70
N ARG A 247 4.16 14.93 -8.86
CA ARG A 247 4.13 15.98 -9.88
C ARG A 247 5.52 16.34 -10.37
N VAL A 248 5.60 16.82 -11.60
CA VAL A 248 6.82 17.39 -12.20
C VAL A 248 6.53 18.85 -12.51
N LEU A 249 7.40 19.74 -12.07
CA LEU A 249 7.24 21.19 -12.25
C LEU A 249 8.43 21.74 -13.02
N GLN A 250 8.16 22.46 -14.10
CA GLN A 250 9.15 23.20 -14.88
C GLN A 250 8.76 24.67 -14.90
N LEU A 251 9.72 25.55 -14.66
CA LEU A 251 9.50 26.98 -14.59
C LEU A 251 10.54 27.70 -15.44
N ASN A 252 10.07 28.45 -16.43
CA ASN A 252 10.92 29.17 -17.37
C ASN A 252 10.45 30.62 -17.52
N GLU A 253 11.39 31.52 -17.77
CA GLU A 253 11.10 32.91 -18.11
C GLU A 253 11.49 33.17 -19.57
N VAL A 254 10.53 33.62 -20.37
CA VAL A 254 10.71 33.84 -21.80
C VAL A 254 10.29 35.26 -22.18
N PRO A 255 10.80 35.84 -23.28
CA PRO A 255 10.27 37.10 -23.78
C PRO A 255 8.77 37.03 -24.05
N THR A 256 8.02 38.05 -23.68
CA THR A 256 6.57 38.09 -23.92
C THR A 256 6.25 37.94 -25.41
N GLY A 257 5.26 37.10 -25.73
CA GLY A 257 4.81 36.83 -27.09
C GLY A 257 5.61 35.75 -27.83
N SER A 258 6.73 35.28 -27.26
CA SER A 258 7.57 34.24 -27.89
C SER A 258 6.90 32.88 -28.04
N LEU A 259 5.84 32.62 -27.26
CA LEU A 259 5.11 31.35 -27.22
C LEU A 259 3.66 31.46 -27.72
N ASP A 260 3.30 32.57 -28.36
CA ASP A 260 1.91 32.78 -28.84
C ASP A 260 1.64 32.03 -30.15
N GLY A 261 2.68 31.52 -30.81
CA GLY A 261 2.63 30.81 -32.08
C GLY A 261 2.90 29.31 -31.94
N TYR A 262 3.92 28.83 -32.67
CA TYR A 262 4.27 27.42 -32.75
C TYR A 262 5.24 26.99 -31.66
N TRP A 263 4.87 25.96 -30.91
CA TRP A 263 5.66 25.36 -29.84
C TRP A 263 6.53 24.20 -30.28
N GLY A 264 6.48 23.77 -31.54
CA GLY A 264 7.09 22.52 -32.02
C GLY A 264 8.48 22.21 -31.45
N ASP A 265 9.45 23.11 -31.62
CA ASP A 265 10.83 22.92 -31.16
C ASP A 265 10.97 23.03 -29.63
N VAL A 266 10.24 23.97 -29.01
CA VAL A 266 10.24 24.17 -27.56
C VAL A 266 9.64 22.97 -26.84
N ALA A 267 8.55 22.41 -27.39
CA ALA A 267 7.84 21.27 -26.84
C ALA A 267 8.73 20.01 -26.79
N VAL A 268 9.63 19.82 -27.76
CA VAL A 268 10.58 18.69 -27.74
C VAL A 268 11.45 18.76 -26.49
N VAL A 269 12.08 19.91 -26.24
CA VAL A 269 13.00 20.09 -25.12
C VAL A 269 12.26 19.98 -23.77
N VAL A 270 11.14 20.69 -23.65
CA VAL A 270 10.31 20.68 -22.43
C VAL A 270 9.87 19.26 -22.09
N VAL A 271 9.36 18.52 -23.08
CA VAL A 271 8.83 17.17 -22.84
C VAL A 271 9.94 16.16 -22.61
N GLN A 272 11.10 16.28 -23.24
CA GLN A 272 12.20 15.34 -23.03
C GLN A 272 12.63 15.30 -21.55
N GLU A 273 12.72 16.47 -20.91
CA GLU A 273 12.99 16.57 -19.46
C GLU A 273 11.79 16.06 -18.64
N ALA A 274 10.57 16.53 -18.97
CA ALA A 274 9.37 16.17 -18.23
C ALA A 274 9.08 14.66 -18.25
N ALA A 275 9.24 14.00 -19.39
CA ALA A 275 9.00 12.58 -19.57
C ALA A 275 9.93 11.75 -18.67
N GLY A 276 11.19 12.16 -18.53
CA GLY A 276 12.13 11.56 -17.57
C GLY A 276 11.63 11.67 -16.14
N GLY A 277 11.29 12.88 -15.69
CA GLY A 277 10.76 13.11 -14.34
C GLY A 277 9.44 12.38 -14.07
N VAL A 278 8.54 12.31 -15.05
CA VAL A 278 7.29 11.54 -14.97
C VAL A 278 7.63 10.06 -14.79
N ASN A 279 8.53 9.51 -15.62
CA ASN A 279 8.93 8.10 -15.54
C ASN A 279 9.54 7.75 -14.17
N ASP A 280 10.35 8.62 -13.58
CA ASP A 280 10.90 8.42 -12.23
C ASP A 280 9.82 8.36 -11.15
N VAL A 281 8.75 9.16 -11.27
CA VAL A 281 7.58 9.05 -10.39
C VAL A 281 6.91 7.68 -10.58
N LEU A 282 6.69 7.24 -11.81
CA LEU A 282 6.07 5.95 -12.10
C LEU A 282 6.90 4.76 -11.55
N ILE A 283 8.22 4.78 -11.69
CA ILE A 283 9.12 3.73 -11.18
C ILE A 283 9.09 3.67 -9.65
N ARG A 284 9.12 4.82 -8.97
CA ARG A 284 9.03 4.85 -7.50
C ARG A 284 7.68 4.33 -6.98
N GLN A 285 6.59 4.66 -7.67
CA GLN A 285 5.25 4.22 -7.30
C GLN A 285 5.00 2.74 -7.63
N SER A 286 5.77 2.14 -8.54
CA SER A 286 5.70 0.71 -8.89
C SER A 286 6.61 -0.19 -8.05
N GLY A 287 7.38 0.38 -7.10
CA GLY A 287 8.28 -0.37 -6.21
C GLY A 287 9.64 -0.69 -6.81
N GLY A 288 10.04 -0.05 -7.91
CA GLY A 288 11.36 -0.18 -8.51
C GLY A 288 12.44 0.43 -7.60
N ARG A 289 13.37 -0.41 -7.11
CA ARG A 289 14.60 0.08 -6.47
C ARG A 289 15.39 0.88 -7.51
N THR A 290 15.66 2.14 -7.21
CA THR A 290 16.77 2.87 -7.84
C THR A 290 18.07 2.23 -7.35
N SER A 291 18.64 1.32 -8.12
CA SER A 291 20.06 0.97 -8.00
C SER A 291 20.86 2.10 -8.66
N GLY A 292 21.17 3.14 -7.88
CA GLY A 292 22.15 4.15 -8.27
C GLY A 292 23.54 3.60 -8.02
N GLY A 293 24.34 3.54 -9.09
CA GLY A 293 25.80 3.35 -9.03
C GLY A 293 26.53 4.64 -8.72
#